data_AF-A0ABC8XR80-F1
#
_entry.id   AF-A0ABC8XR80-F1
#
_cell.length_a   1.000
_cell.length_b   1.000
_cell.length_c   1.000
_cell.angle_alpha   90.00
_cell.angle_beta   90.00
_cell.angle_gamma   90.00
#
_symmetry.space_group_name_H-M   'P 1'
#
loop_
_entity.id
_entity.type
_entity.pdbx_description
1 polymer ?
#
loop_
_entity_poly.entity_id
_entity_poly.type
_entity_poly.pdbx_seq_one_letter_code
_entity_poly.pdbx_strand_id
1 'polypeptide(L)'
;MPPPSPPSPPPPPPSWVILGSVARVSAREDADLSLALAPPPRASLLTIPPRLFPDAPTVHNFPAVLAADPSGLLLLHANQGRATGPLVIDRPGQRQFGWREFVDGYFVLDAATGSAFAIPEPELVTEKTFLGILTHPGGGGRYVVAELQPIIGCDYAELLCFASDVGEWVEKKVPDTLPRRWWVPAAVIAHHGRLWWADLSFGLITCDPFADAPALAFVPLPPGKALRYNEAAWVLHRYRVVGLSARKLRFVDMYRNRDRGGALQISEHLFGVDLRARSVVECEVYELVAPERDVVATRFVHAWELPRALSSSSGAMDQTEEKLSPASPPSVLKNKG
;
A
#
# COMPACT_ATOMS: atom_id res chain seq x y z
N MET A 1 -7.29 -20.97 -48.66
CA MET A 1 -7.59 -20.32 -47.38
C MET A 1 -6.40 -20.58 -46.47
N PRO A 2 -5.63 -19.54 -46.06
CA PRO A 2 -4.48 -19.74 -45.19
C PRO A 2 -4.95 -20.20 -43.80
N PRO A 3 -4.14 -20.99 -43.07
CA PRO A 3 -4.48 -21.40 -41.71
C PRO A 3 -4.58 -20.17 -40.80
N PRO A 4 -5.47 -20.20 -39.78
CA PRO A 4 -5.56 -19.11 -38.82
C PRO A 4 -4.22 -18.94 -38.11
N SER A 5 -3.77 -17.69 -38.04
CA SER A 5 -2.57 -17.30 -37.29
C SER A 5 -2.70 -17.74 -35.83
N PRO A 6 -1.63 -18.28 -35.22
CA PRO A 6 -1.65 -18.71 -33.83
C PRO A 6 -1.99 -17.53 -32.91
N PRO A 7 -2.67 -17.77 -31.78
CA PRO A 7 -2.99 -16.72 -30.82
C PRO A 7 -1.70 -16.05 -30.34
N SER A 8 -1.70 -14.73 -30.32
CA SER A 8 -0.58 -13.94 -29.79
C SER A 8 -0.26 -14.38 -28.36
N PRO A 9 1.03 -14.53 -28.01
CA PRO A 9 1.39 -14.88 -26.64
C PRO A 9 0.88 -13.79 -25.67
N PRO A 10 0.47 -14.17 -24.45
CA PRO A 10 0.01 -13.20 -23.46
C PRO A 10 1.11 -12.17 -23.20
N PRO A 11 0.74 -10.88 -23.00
CA PRO A 11 1.73 -9.85 -22.71
C PRO A 11 2.54 -10.22 -21.47
N PRO A 12 3.84 -9.88 -21.43
CA PRO A 12 4.65 -10.15 -20.26
C PRO A 12 4.03 -9.47 -19.03
N PRO A 13 4.08 -10.12 -17.87
CA PRO A 13 3.57 -9.56 -16.62
C PRO A 13 4.17 -8.19 -16.36
N PRO A 14 3.37 -7.21 -15.90
CA PRO A 14 3.87 -5.88 -15.67
C PRO A 14 4.92 -5.92 -14.55
N SER A 15 6.02 -5.16 -14.70
CA SER A 15 7.06 -5.09 -13.67
C SER A 15 6.61 -4.28 -12.43
N TRP A 16 5.47 -3.62 -12.52
CA TRP A 16 4.86 -2.82 -11.46
C TRP A 16 3.34 -2.74 -11.67
N VAL A 17 2.58 -2.51 -10.60
CA VAL A 17 1.13 -2.33 -10.65
C VAL A 17 0.68 -1.12 -9.85
N ILE A 18 -0.53 -0.64 -10.13
CA ILE A 18 -1.25 0.27 -9.26
C ILE A 18 -2.03 -0.60 -8.27
N LEU A 19 -1.64 -0.64 -7.00
CA LEU A 19 -2.36 -1.39 -5.97
C LEU A 19 -3.41 -0.48 -5.34
N GLY A 20 -4.68 -0.86 -5.36
CA GLY A 20 -5.72 -0.15 -4.62
C GLY A 20 -5.48 -0.26 -3.12
N SER A 21 -5.54 0.87 -2.40
CA SER A 21 -5.32 0.88 -0.96
C SER A 21 -6.47 0.25 -0.20
N VAL A 22 -7.71 0.33 -0.69
CA VAL A 22 -8.86 -0.27 -0.01
C VAL A 22 -8.98 -1.74 -0.40
N ALA A 23 -8.83 -2.63 0.58
CA ALA A 23 -8.96 -4.06 0.35
C ALA A 23 -10.45 -4.46 0.25
N ARG A 24 -10.76 -5.37 -0.66
CA ARG A 24 -12.09 -5.99 -0.73
C ARG A 24 -12.19 -7.06 0.35
N VAL A 25 -13.29 -7.07 1.11
CA VAL A 25 -13.60 -8.18 2.02
C VAL A 25 -14.42 -9.21 1.26
N SER A 26 -13.99 -10.48 1.28
CA SER A 26 -14.73 -11.57 0.65
C SER A 26 -16.07 -11.79 1.37
N ALA A 27 -17.12 -12.17 0.62
CA ALA A 27 -18.39 -12.60 1.23
C ALA A 27 -18.34 -14.04 1.78
N ARG A 28 -17.31 -14.81 1.40
CA ARG A 28 -17.12 -16.21 1.80
C ARG A 28 -16.24 -16.29 3.05
N GLU A 29 -16.72 -16.97 4.08
CA GLU A 29 -15.98 -17.18 5.33
C GLU A 29 -14.71 -18.04 5.13
N ASP A 30 -14.78 -19.00 4.22
CA ASP A 30 -13.69 -19.92 3.85
C ASP A 30 -12.73 -19.33 2.80
N ALA A 31 -12.89 -18.06 2.44
CA ALA A 31 -12.02 -17.45 1.46
C ALA A 31 -10.57 -17.34 1.97
N ASP A 32 -9.65 -17.37 1.02
CA ASP A 32 -8.25 -17.08 1.25
C ASP A 32 -7.90 -15.68 0.74
N LEU A 33 -6.72 -15.21 1.17
CA LEU A 33 -6.13 -14.00 0.65
C LEU A 33 -5.90 -14.17 -0.85
N SER A 34 -6.31 -13.19 -1.65
CA SER A 34 -6.04 -13.20 -3.08
C SER A 34 -5.75 -11.81 -3.61
N LEU A 35 -4.92 -11.75 -4.64
CA LEU A 35 -4.50 -10.51 -5.27
C LEU A 35 -4.81 -10.60 -6.77
N ALA A 36 -5.79 -9.81 -7.21
CA ALA A 36 -6.14 -9.70 -8.61
C ALA A 36 -5.24 -8.65 -9.27
N LEU A 37 -4.16 -9.11 -9.92
CA LEU A 37 -3.26 -8.24 -10.67
C LEU A 37 -3.94 -7.73 -11.94
N ALA A 38 -3.82 -6.44 -12.19
CA ALA A 38 -4.24 -5.79 -13.42
C ALA A 38 -3.07 -4.98 -14.00
N PRO A 39 -2.86 -5.02 -15.33
CA PRO A 39 -1.87 -4.15 -15.95
C PRO A 39 -2.27 -2.68 -15.73
N PRO A 40 -1.31 -1.80 -15.38
CA PRO A 40 -1.57 -0.36 -15.35
C PRO A 40 -2.18 0.12 -16.69
N PRO A 41 -3.11 1.09 -16.67
CA PRO A 41 -3.51 1.97 -15.57
C PRO A 41 -4.59 1.39 -14.65
N ARG A 42 -5.06 0.16 -14.91
CA ARG A 42 -6.05 -0.48 -14.04
C ARG A 42 -5.45 -0.80 -12.67
N ALA A 43 -6.24 -0.58 -11.63
CA ALA A 43 -5.83 -0.94 -10.28
C ALA A 43 -5.94 -2.46 -10.06
N SER A 44 -4.87 -3.02 -9.50
CA SER A 44 -4.85 -4.33 -8.88
C SER A 44 -5.57 -4.27 -7.53
N LEU A 45 -6.31 -5.32 -7.19
CA LEU A 45 -7.17 -5.35 -6.02
C LEU A 45 -6.81 -6.50 -5.09
N LEU A 46 -6.54 -6.17 -3.83
CA LEU A 46 -6.39 -7.13 -2.76
C LEU A 46 -7.77 -7.54 -2.25
N THR A 47 -8.00 -8.84 -2.14
CA THR A 47 -9.17 -9.42 -1.45
C THR A 47 -8.71 -10.15 -0.21
N ILE A 48 -9.28 -9.76 0.94
CA ILE A 48 -8.98 -10.33 2.25
C ILE A 48 -10.17 -11.17 2.76
N PRO A 49 -9.92 -12.21 3.56
CA PRO A 49 -10.99 -12.98 4.18
C PRO A 49 -11.65 -12.22 5.34
N PRO A 50 -12.94 -12.51 5.65
CA PRO A 50 -13.67 -11.86 6.75
C PRO A 50 -12.99 -11.95 8.11
N ARG A 51 -12.21 -13.02 8.34
CA ARG A 51 -11.44 -13.19 9.59
C ARG A 51 -10.43 -12.08 9.87
N LEU A 52 -9.95 -11.36 8.83
CA LEU A 52 -9.04 -10.23 9.01
C LEU A 52 -9.79 -8.90 9.24
N PHE A 53 -11.06 -8.82 8.86
CA PHE A 53 -11.92 -7.65 9.03
C PHE A 53 -13.35 -8.12 9.31
N PRO A 54 -13.72 -8.33 10.58
CA PRO A 54 -15.01 -8.95 10.94
C PRO A 54 -16.23 -8.08 10.65
N ASP A 55 -16.05 -6.76 10.59
CA ASP A 55 -17.13 -5.81 10.34
C ASP A 55 -17.51 -5.74 8.85
N ALA A 56 -18.70 -5.21 8.55
CA ALA A 56 -19.02 -4.83 7.17
C ALA A 56 -18.29 -3.51 6.82
N PRO A 57 -17.60 -3.41 5.67
CA PRO A 57 -16.96 -2.18 5.25
C PRO A 57 -17.96 -1.02 5.11
N THR A 58 -17.61 0.14 5.62
CA THR A 58 -18.36 1.40 5.50
C THR A 58 -17.45 2.51 4.98
N VAL A 59 -18.01 3.69 4.73
CA VAL A 59 -17.22 4.86 4.29
C VAL A 59 -16.21 5.37 5.32
N HIS A 60 -16.41 5.03 6.60
CA HIS A 60 -15.54 5.44 7.72
C HIS A 60 -14.71 4.29 8.30
N ASN A 61 -15.09 3.04 8.03
CA ASN A 61 -14.43 1.84 8.53
C ASN A 61 -14.22 0.85 7.39
N PHE A 62 -13.00 0.77 6.87
CA PHE A 62 -12.63 -0.14 5.79
C PHE A 62 -11.17 -0.60 5.97
N PRO A 63 -10.83 -1.82 5.52
CA PRO A 63 -9.46 -2.29 5.55
C PRO A 63 -8.62 -1.56 4.50
N ALA A 64 -7.43 -1.13 4.90
CA ALA A 64 -6.55 -0.32 4.07
C ALA A 64 -5.11 -0.84 4.06
N VAL A 65 -4.56 -1.07 2.86
CA VAL A 65 -3.13 -1.24 2.64
C VAL A 65 -2.43 0.08 2.93
N LEU A 66 -1.54 0.06 3.91
CA LEU A 66 -0.75 1.22 4.35
C LEU A 66 0.57 1.34 3.59
N ALA A 67 1.20 0.21 3.29
CA ALA A 67 2.47 0.15 2.58
C ALA A 67 2.62 -1.15 1.79
N ALA A 68 3.41 -1.10 0.71
CA ALA A 68 3.72 -2.24 -0.14
C ALA A 68 5.24 -2.29 -0.40
N ASP A 69 5.88 -3.37 0.03
CA ASP A 69 7.32 -3.58 -0.17
C ASP A 69 7.60 -4.38 -1.46
N PRO A 70 8.66 -4.08 -2.21
CA PRO A 70 9.01 -4.82 -3.43
C PRO A 70 9.26 -6.33 -3.24
N SER A 71 9.43 -6.80 -2.00
CA SER A 71 9.55 -8.23 -1.69
C SER A 71 8.28 -9.03 -1.92
N GLY A 72 7.11 -8.39 -1.92
CA GLY A 72 5.82 -9.09 -1.87
C GLY A 72 5.02 -8.84 -0.58
N LEU A 73 5.64 -8.24 0.44
CA LEU A 73 4.98 -7.95 1.70
C LEU A 73 4.11 -6.70 1.62
N LEU A 74 2.88 -6.80 2.14
CA LEU A 74 1.94 -5.69 2.25
C LEU A 74 1.62 -5.45 3.73
N LEU A 75 1.59 -4.19 4.16
CA LEU A 75 1.11 -3.82 5.49
C LEU A 75 -0.36 -3.41 5.39
N LEU A 76 -1.23 -4.11 6.11
CA LEU A 76 -2.67 -3.89 6.14
C LEU A 76 -3.10 -3.36 7.51
N HIS A 77 -3.92 -2.32 7.52
CA HIS A 77 -4.78 -1.96 8.64
C HIS A 77 -6.18 -2.53 8.42
N ALA A 78 -6.71 -3.24 9.41
CA ALA A 78 -8.05 -3.79 9.39
C ALA A 78 -8.60 -3.86 10.82
N ASN A 79 -9.68 -3.12 11.09
CA ASN A 79 -10.31 -3.07 12.41
C ASN A 79 -10.90 -4.44 12.81
N GLN A 80 -10.82 -4.75 14.10
CA GLN A 80 -11.24 -6.02 14.72
C GLN A 80 -12.58 -5.90 15.46
N GLY A 81 -13.46 -5.02 14.99
CA GLY A 81 -14.75 -4.73 15.61
C GLY A 81 -14.77 -3.45 16.44
N ARG A 82 -15.95 -3.13 16.97
CA ARG A 82 -16.16 -1.96 17.84
C ARG A 82 -15.50 -2.15 19.21
N ALA A 83 -14.87 -1.09 19.70
CA ALA A 83 -14.33 -1.08 21.04
C ALA A 83 -15.46 -1.14 22.08
N THR A 84 -15.30 -2.00 23.09
CA THR A 84 -16.28 -2.19 24.19
C THR A 84 -15.93 -1.39 25.43
N GLY A 85 -14.75 -0.75 25.46
CA GLY A 85 -14.24 0.01 26.58
C GLY A 85 -13.14 0.98 26.14
N PRO A 86 -12.60 1.76 27.08
CA PRO A 86 -11.50 2.66 26.80
C PRO A 86 -10.23 1.87 26.46
N LEU A 87 -9.42 2.44 25.58
CA LEU A 87 -8.04 2.02 25.38
C LEU A 87 -7.23 2.41 26.62
N VAL A 88 -6.57 1.41 27.22
CA VAL A 88 -5.67 1.61 28.36
C VAL A 88 -4.33 0.99 28.02
N ILE A 89 -3.29 1.82 27.97
CA ILE A 89 -1.90 1.39 27.87
C ILE A 89 -1.27 1.66 29.23
N ASP A 90 -0.81 0.60 29.91
CA ASP A 90 -0.08 0.70 31.18
C ASP A 90 1.26 -0.03 31.04
N ARG A 91 2.27 0.72 30.58
CA ARG A 91 3.64 0.25 30.40
C ARG A 91 4.61 1.09 31.22
N PRO A 92 5.78 0.55 31.61
CA PRO A 92 6.82 1.33 32.28
C PRO A 92 7.22 2.54 31.43
N GLY A 93 6.90 3.76 31.90
CA GLY A 93 7.24 5.01 31.20
C GLY A 93 6.20 5.49 30.18
N GLN A 94 5.15 4.70 29.89
CA GLN A 94 4.08 5.06 28.96
C GLN A 94 2.72 4.67 29.54
N ARG A 95 1.95 5.67 29.95
CA ARG A 95 0.56 5.49 30.39
C ARG A 95 -0.36 6.31 29.53
N GLN A 96 -1.26 5.65 28.82
CA GLN A 96 -2.21 6.30 27.95
C GLN A 96 -3.63 5.79 28.23
N PHE A 97 -4.56 6.73 28.17
CA PHE A 97 -5.98 6.47 28.27
C PHE A 97 -6.67 7.20 27.11
N GLY A 98 -7.55 6.52 26.40
CA GLY A 98 -8.29 7.10 25.29
C GLY A 98 -9.53 6.31 24.92
N TRP A 99 -10.34 6.90 24.05
CA TRP A 99 -11.47 6.21 23.44
C TRP A 99 -11.19 6.07 21.95
N ARG A 100 -11.23 4.83 21.46
CA ARG A 100 -11.24 4.52 20.03
C ARG A 100 -12.61 3.93 19.70
N GLU A 101 -13.14 4.25 18.52
CA GLU A 101 -14.42 3.67 18.07
C GLU A 101 -14.26 2.17 17.77
N PHE A 102 -13.11 1.79 17.22
CA PHE A 102 -12.79 0.43 16.80
C PHE A 102 -11.51 -0.07 17.48
N VAL A 103 -11.40 -1.38 17.59
CA VAL A 103 -10.14 -2.05 17.95
C VAL A 103 -9.29 -2.13 16.68
N ASP A 104 -8.12 -1.50 16.67
CA ASP A 104 -7.23 -1.57 15.52
C ASP A 104 -6.64 -2.97 15.36
N GLY A 105 -6.43 -3.39 14.11
CA GLY A 105 -5.66 -4.57 13.77
C GLY A 105 -4.67 -4.23 12.66
N TYR A 106 -3.44 -4.69 12.81
CA TYR A 106 -2.40 -4.54 11.80
C TYR A 106 -1.91 -5.92 11.38
N PHE A 107 -1.72 -6.10 10.08
CA PHE A 107 -1.33 -7.39 9.51
C PHE A 107 -0.24 -7.20 8.48
N VAL A 108 0.78 -8.06 8.51
CA VAL A 108 1.71 -8.23 7.40
C VAL A 108 1.22 -9.37 6.53
N LEU A 109 0.91 -9.05 5.28
CA LEU A 109 0.45 -10.01 4.29
C LEU A 109 1.61 -10.37 3.37
N ASP A 110 1.73 -11.64 3.05
CA ASP A 110 2.62 -12.12 2.00
C ASP A 110 1.78 -12.42 0.75
N ALA A 111 1.88 -11.55 -0.24
CA ALA A 111 1.11 -11.68 -1.47
C ALA A 111 1.53 -12.88 -2.33
N ALA A 112 2.73 -13.43 -2.15
CA ALA A 112 3.20 -14.61 -2.88
C ALA A 112 2.67 -15.92 -2.27
N THR A 113 2.58 -15.99 -0.93
CA THR A 113 2.10 -17.19 -0.24
C THR A 113 0.62 -17.14 0.14
N GLY A 114 0.00 -15.95 0.10
CA GLY A 114 -1.36 -15.75 0.60
C GLY A 114 -1.46 -15.73 2.13
N SER A 115 -0.32 -15.67 2.83
CA SER A 115 -0.28 -15.70 4.30
C SER A 115 -0.57 -14.33 4.91
N ALA A 116 -1.11 -14.31 6.12
CA ALA A 116 -1.34 -13.11 6.91
C ALA A 116 -0.82 -13.30 8.33
N PHE A 117 -0.03 -12.34 8.82
CA PHE A 117 0.55 -12.33 10.15
C PHE A 117 0.01 -11.14 10.93
N ALA A 118 -0.69 -11.39 12.03
CA ALA A 118 -1.17 -10.33 12.92
C ALA A 118 0.01 -9.74 13.71
N ILE A 119 0.08 -8.42 13.75
CA ILE A 119 1.03 -7.69 14.59
C ILE A 119 0.40 -7.56 15.98
N PRO A 120 1.10 -7.99 17.06
CA PRO A 120 0.57 -7.91 18.42
C PRO A 120 0.46 -6.46 18.89
N GLU A 121 -0.30 -6.24 19.96
CA GLU A 121 -0.40 -4.96 20.69
C GLU A 121 -0.62 -3.73 19.76
N PRO A 122 -1.67 -3.78 18.89
CA PRO A 122 -1.96 -2.70 17.95
C PRO A 122 -2.25 -1.36 18.62
N GLU A 123 -2.60 -1.36 19.91
CA GLU A 123 -2.84 -0.16 20.73
C GLU A 123 -1.64 0.77 20.84
N LEU A 124 -0.41 0.25 20.69
CA LEU A 124 0.82 1.04 20.80
C LEU A 124 1.04 1.96 19.60
N VAL A 125 0.42 1.60 18.47
CA VAL A 125 0.46 2.43 17.27
C VAL A 125 -0.41 3.65 17.49
N THR A 126 0.19 4.83 17.37
CA THR A 126 -0.50 6.09 17.64
C THR A 126 -1.29 6.53 16.41
N GLU A 127 -0.66 6.54 15.24
CA GLU A 127 -1.23 6.98 13.98
C GLU A 127 -0.86 6.03 12.83
N LYS A 128 -1.85 5.30 12.33
CA LYS A 128 -1.65 4.28 11.29
C LYS A 128 -1.03 4.81 10.01
N THR A 129 -1.26 6.08 9.66
CA THR A 129 -0.67 6.68 8.46
C THR A 129 0.86 6.84 8.55
N PHE A 130 1.44 6.68 9.73
CA PHE A 130 2.88 6.81 9.97
C PHE A 130 3.59 5.45 10.03
N LEU A 131 2.85 4.35 9.85
CA LEU A 131 3.43 3.02 9.77
C LEU A 131 4.03 2.74 8.38
N GLY A 132 5.24 2.22 8.38
CA GLY A 132 5.88 1.64 7.20
C GLY A 132 6.36 0.22 7.48
N ILE A 133 6.63 -0.52 6.41
CA ILE A 133 7.27 -1.85 6.46
C ILE A 133 8.55 -1.81 5.64
N LEU A 134 9.60 -2.47 6.12
CA LEU A 134 10.88 -2.60 5.41
C LEU A 134 11.42 -4.02 5.59
N THR A 135 11.77 -4.67 4.48
CA THR A 135 12.43 -5.98 4.52
C THR A 135 13.93 -5.85 4.83
N HIS A 136 14.44 -6.80 5.60
CA HIS A 136 15.86 -6.84 5.99
C HIS A 136 16.74 -7.20 4.78
N PRO A 137 17.82 -6.46 4.49
CA PRO A 137 18.62 -6.66 3.29
C PRO A 137 19.37 -8.00 3.27
N GLY A 138 19.66 -8.57 4.45
CA GLY A 138 20.32 -9.87 4.60
C GLY A 138 19.47 -11.10 4.24
N GLY A 139 18.25 -10.91 3.76
CA GLY A 139 17.35 -11.99 3.36
C GLY A 139 16.73 -12.79 4.52
N GLY A 140 16.02 -13.86 4.17
CA GLY A 140 15.37 -14.77 5.13
C GLY A 140 13.96 -14.36 5.56
N GLY A 141 13.27 -13.51 4.79
CA GLY A 141 11.89 -13.10 5.09
C GLY A 141 11.72 -12.21 6.31
N ARG A 142 12.83 -11.76 6.92
CA ARG A 142 12.80 -10.84 8.06
C ARG A 142 12.40 -9.43 7.63
N TYR A 143 11.57 -8.79 8.43
CA TYR A 143 11.11 -7.43 8.18
C TYR A 143 10.96 -6.66 9.50
N VAL A 144 10.92 -5.34 9.38
CA VAL A 144 10.51 -4.44 10.45
C VAL A 144 9.29 -3.64 10.01
N VAL A 145 8.31 -3.52 10.89
CA VAL A 145 7.24 -2.53 10.80
C VAL A 145 7.61 -1.41 11.78
N ALA A 146 7.60 -0.16 11.33
CA ALA A 146 7.97 0.95 12.20
C ALA A 146 7.07 2.18 12.03
N GLU A 147 6.81 2.85 13.15
CA GLU A 147 6.13 4.13 13.24
C GLU A 147 7.12 5.18 13.76
N LEU A 148 7.17 6.34 13.09
CA LEU A 148 7.84 7.51 13.63
C LEU A 148 6.82 8.34 14.41
N GLN A 149 6.86 8.26 15.73
CA GLN A 149 5.96 8.96 16.65
C GLN A 149 6.59 10.31 17.05
N PRO A 150 6.04 11.44 16.56
CA PRO A 150 6.54 12.75 16.94
C PRO A 150 6.08 13.08 18.37
N ILE A 151 7.03 13.43 19.25
CA ILE A 151 6.71 13.85 20.61
C ILE A 151 6.76 15.37 20.69
N ILE A 152 5.63 15.97 21.03
CA ILE A 152 5.50 17.43 21.14
C ILE A 152 6.38 17.95 22.28
N GLY A 153 7.26 18.91 21.97
CA GLY A 153 8.02 19.66 22.97
C GLY A 153 9.32 18.97 23.45
N CYS A 154 9.65 17.80 22.92
CA CYS A 154 10.90 17.10 23.20
C CYS A 154 11.99 17.44 22.17
N ASP A 155 13.23 17.15 22.51
CA ASP A 155 14.42 17.18 21.64
C ASP A 155 14.73 15.80 21.04
N TYR A 156 13.75 14.89 21.10
CA TYR A 156 13.81 13.55 20.55
C TYR A 156 12.45 13.14 19.97
N ALA A 157 12.48 12.26 18.99
CA ALA A 157 11.32 11.53 18.48
C ALA A 157 11.39 10.06 18.92
N GLU A 158 10.26 9.39 18.97
CA GLU A 158 10.20 7.96 19.24
C GLU A 158 10.02 7.20 17.92
N LEU A 159 10.89 6.22 17.70
CA LEU A 159 10.74 5.26 16.62
C LEU A 159 10.29 3.93 17.23
N LEU A 160 9.01 3.62 17.06
CA LEU A 160 8.40 2.38 17.51
C LEU A 160 8.62 1.31 16.43
N CYS A 161 9.30 0.21 16.76
CA CYS A 161 9.67 -0.84 15.80
C CYS A 161 9.15 -2.21 16.24
N PHE A 162 8.45 -2.91 15.36
CA PHE A 162 8.17 -4.33 15.47
C PHE A 162 9.10 -5.09 14.52
N ALA A 163 9.99 -5.93 15.07
CA ALA A 163 10.86 -6.79 14.28
C ALA A 163 10.30 -8.20 14.20
N SER A 164 10.20 -8.77 13.00
CA SER A 164 9.54 -10.06 12.76
C SER A 164 10.21 -11.25 13.46
N ASP A 165 11.51 -11.16 13.72
CA ASP A 165 12.32 -12.20 14.38
C ASP A 165 12.29 -12.12 15.90
N VAL A 166 11.99 -10.94 16.46
CA VAL A 166 11.81 -10.75 17.90
C VAL A 166 10.35 -10.95 18.30
N GLY A 167 9.41 -10.46 17.48
CA GLY A 167 7.98 -10.60 17.72
C GLY A 167 7.40 -9.65 18.76
N GLU A 168 8.14 -8.60 19.15
CA GLU A 168 7.70 -7.58 20.10
C GLU A 168 7.97 -6.16 19.58
N TRP A 169 7.27 -5.19 20.18
CA TRP A 169 7.49 -3.77 19.91
C TRP A 169 8.61 -3.21 20.77
N VAL A 170 9.55 -2.53 20.12
CA VAL A 170 10.69 -1.85 20.76
C VAL A 170 10.64 -0.36 20.45
N GLU A 171 10.66 0.45 21.50
CA GLU A 171 10.75 1.91 21.39
C GLU A 171 12.22 2.35 21.35
N LYS A 172 12.59 3.11 20.32
CA LYS A 172 13.92 3.70 20.18
C LYS A 172 13.81 5.22 20.24
N LYS A 173 14.46 5.84 21.23
CA LYS A 173 14.58 7.30 21.29
C LYS A 173 15.60 7.78 20.28
N VAL A 174 15.19 8.68 19.41
CA VAL A 174 16.04 9.21 18.35
C VAL A 174 16.22 10.71 18.54
N PRO A 175 17.46 11.23 18.64
CA PRO A 175 17.69 12.66 18.74
C PRO A 175 16.98 13.42 17.62
N ASP A 176 16.16 14.39 17.99
CA ASP A 176 15.36 15.15 17.04
C ASP A 176 16.15 16.35 16.53
N THR A 177 16.84 16.16 15.42
CA THR A 177 17.45 17.25 14.65
C THR A 177 16.49 17.82 13.61
N LEU A 178 15.22 17.44 13.64
CA LEU A 178 14.26 17.82 12.62
C LEU A 178 13.77 19.26 12.82
N PRO A 179 13.28 19.90 11.74
CA PRO A 179 12.61 21.19 11.84
C PRO A 179 11.52 21.21 12.93
N ARG A 180 11.52 22.25 13.78
CA ARG A 180 10.48 22.50 14.80
C ARG A 180 9.15 22.90 14.15
N ARG A 181 8.48 21.93 13.54
CA ARG A 181 7.20 22.05 12.83
C ARG A 181 6.40 20.77 13.07
N TRP A 182 5.08 20.87 13.16
CA TRP A 182 4.25 19.66 13.21
C TRP A 182 4.32 18.91 11.88
N TRP A 183 4.56 17.62 12.00
CA TRP A 183 4.67 16.68 10.88
C TRP A 183 3.31 16.06 10.63
N VAL A 184 2.89 16.08 9.37
CA VAL A 184 1.71 15.33 8.93
C VAL A 184 2.11 14.42 7.77
N PRO A 185 2.83 13.31 8.05
CA PRO A 185 3.12 12.28 7.07
C PRO A 185 1.84 11.86 6.33
N ALA A 186 1.93 11.88 5.01
CA ALA A 186 0.85 11.42 4.13
C ALA A 186 1.14 10.02 3.55
N ALA A 187 2.39 9.56 3.64
CA ALA A 187 2.85 8.27 3.15
C ALA A 187 4.17 7.87 3.82
N VAL A 188 4.40 6.56 3.93
CA VAL A 188 5.69 5.99 4.36
C VAL A 188 6.20 5.06 3.27
N ILE A 189 7.47 5.22 2.88
CA ILE A 189 8.04 4.54 1.71
C ILE A 189 9.31 3.80 2.14
N ALA A 190 9.39 2.52 1.78
CA ALA A 190 10.61 1.73 1.89
C ALA A 190 11.55 2.00 0.70
N HIS A 191 12.75 2.51 0.95
CA HIS A 191 13.69 2.81 -0.12
C HIS A 191 15.15 2.81 0.34
N HIS A 192 16.00 2.05 -0.38
CA HIS A 192 17.45 1.90 -0.11
C HIS A 192 17.76 1.57 1.36
N GLY A 193 17.08 0.57 1.91
CA GLY A 193 17.31 0.09 3.28
C GLY A 193 16.87 1.07 4.36
N ARG A 194 16.01 2.04 4.02
CA ARG A 194 15.49 3.04 4.94
C ARG A 194 13.99 3.20 4.77
N LEU A 195 13.34 3.65 5.83
CA LEU A 195 11.97 4.18 5.76
C LEU A 195 12.02 5.68 5.51
N TRP A 196 11.04 6.17 4.77
CA TRP A 196 10.90 7.58 4.38
C TRP A 196 9.48 8.04 4.69
N TRP A 197 9.32 8.86 5.73
CA TRP A 197 8.06 9.50 6.10
C TRP A 197 7.92 10.80 5.32
N ALA A 198 6.94 10.87 4.43
CA ALA A 198 6.76 11.99 3.51
C ALA A 198 5.72 12.98 4.04
N ASP A 199 6.17 14.19 4.39
CA ASP A 199 5.30 15.35 4.60
C ASP A 199 5.20 16.15 3.29
N LEU A 200 4.03 16.08 2.66
CA LEU A 200 3.79 16.70 1.34
C LEU A 200 3.87 18.23 1.37
N SER A 201 3.94 18.85 2.55
CA SER A 201 4.03 20.30 2.68
C SER A 201 5.47 20.82 2.63
N PHE A 202 6.47 20.09 3.14
CA PHE A 202 7.83 20.65 3.24
C PHE A 202 9.02 19.69 3.13
N GLY A 203 8.85 18.38 3.32
CA GLY A 203 9.97 17.46 3.13
C GLY A 203 9.71 16.04 3.58
N LEU A 204 10.80 15.27 3.64
CA LEU A 204 10.79 13.87 4.03
C LEU A 204 11.73 13.66 5.21
N ILE A 205 11.35 12.76 6.10
CA ILE A 205 12.22 12.25 7.16
C ILE A 205 12.61 10.83 6.79
N THR A 206 13.86 10.46 7.05
CA THR A 206 14.31 9.09 6.83
C THR A 206 15.20 8.59 7.94
N CYS A 207 15.08 7.30 8.26
CA CYS A 207 16.02 6.58 9.11
C CYS A 207 16.11 5.11 8.66
N ASP A 208 17.18 4.45 9.11
CA ASP A 208 17.30 3.00 9.07
C ASP A 208 16.68 2.43 10.36
N PRO A 209 15.55 1.71 10.29
CA PRO A 209 14.90 1.16 11.48
C PRO A 209 15.65 -0.04 12.07
N PHE A 210 16.55 -0.68 11.32
CA PHE A 210 17.35 -1.82 11.80
C PHE A 210 18.57 -1.40 12.62
N ALA A 211 18.99 -0.14 12.53
CA ALA A 211 20.11 0.35 13.32
C ALA A 211 19.80 0.29 14.83
N ASP A 212 20.81 -0.09 15.63
CA ASP A 212 20.72 -0.07 17.10
C ASP A 212 20.49 1.34 17.62
N ALA A 213 21.20 2.30 17.02
CA ALA A 213 21.04 3.74 17.23
C ALA A 213 20.59 4.40 15.92
N PRO A 214 19.27 4.41 15.61
CA PRO A 214 18.77 5.04 14.40
C PRO A 214 19.06 6.54 14.42
N ALA A 215 19.34 7.10 13.24
CA ALA A 215 19.57 8.54 13.06
C ALA A 215 18.57 9.09 12.03
N LEU A 216 17.83 10.11 12.43
CA LEU A 216 16.90 10.81 11.55
C LEU A 216 17.67 11.75 10.64
N ALA A 217 17.32 11.73 9.36
CA ALA A 217 17.78 12.72 8.38
C ALA A 217 16.57 13.39 7.74
N PHE A 218 16.66 14.71 7.57
CA PHE A 218 15.64 15.50 6.88
C PHE A 218 16.09 15.80 5.45
N VAL A 219 15.19 15.59 4.49
CA VAL A 219 15.38 15.96 3.09
C VAL A 219 14.28 16.95 2.68
N PRO A 220 14.63 18.22 2.39
CA PRO A 220 13.64 19.21 1.99
C PRO A 220 13.02 18.88 0.63
N LEU A 221 11.80 19.34 0.40
CA LEU A 221 11.21 19.37 -0.94
C LEU A 221 12.04 20.26 -1.89
N PRO A 222 11.91 20.09 -3.22
CA PRO A 222 12.61 20.91 -4.19
C PRO A 222 12.42 22.42 -3.93
N PRO A 223 13.41 23.27 -4.29
CA PRO A 223 13.32 24.72 -4.08
C PRO A 223 12.01 25.33 -4.58
N GLY A 224 11.39 26.16 -3.74
CA GLY A 224 10.11 26.82 -4.05
C GLY A 224 8.85 25.93 -3.90
N LYS A 225 8.98 24.65 -3.54
CA LYS A 225 7.85 23.74 -3.34
C LYS A 225 7.38 23.61 -1.89
N ALA A 226 8.26 23.94 -0.94
CA ALA A 226 7.89 24.00 0.46
C ALA A 226 6.76 25.02 0.69
N LEU A 227 5.76 24.60 1.46
CA LEU A 227 4.59 25.39 1.84
C LEU A 227 4.77 25.91 3.26
N ARG A 228 4.06 26.98 3.58
CA ARG A 228 4.01 27.50 4.95
C ARG A 228 3.36 26.48 5.88
N TYR A 229 3.55 26.68 7.18
CA TYR A 229 2.88 25.89 8.19
C TYR A 229 1.36 25.91 7.98
N ASN A 230 0.73 24.73 7.99
CA ASN A 230 -0.71 24.52 7.81
C ASN A 230 -1.29 24.96 6.44
N GLU A 231 -0.46 25.37 5.47
CA GLU A 231 -0.93 25.72 4.13
C GLU A 231 -1.46 24.46 3.41
N ALA A 232 -2.77 24.45 3.16
CA ALA A 232 -3.49 23.37 2.48
C ALA A 232 -3.35 21.96 3.09
N ALA A 233 -2.94 21.85 4.36
CA ALA A 233 -2.63 20.58 5.04
C ALA A 233 -3.67 19.47 4.80
N TRP A 234 -4.96 19.82 4.78
CA TRP A 234 -6.08 18.88 4.64
C TRP A 234 -6.35 18.40 3.21
N VAL A 235 -5.75 19.01 2.20
CA VAL A 235 -6.00 18.70 0.79
C VAL A 235 -4.75 18.38 -0.01
N LEU A 236 -3.55 18.42 0.61
CA LEU A 236 -2.29 18.14 -0.12
C LEU A 236 -2.29 16.76 -0.77
N HIS A 237 -2.86 15.75 -0.12
CA HIS A 237 -3.00 14.39 -0.66
C HIS A 237 -3.86 14.31 -1.94
N ARG A 238 -4.54 15.39 -2.34
CA ARG A 238 -5.28 15.47 -3.61
C ARG A 238 -4.41 16.01 -4.75
N TYR A 239 -3.37 16.77 -4.42
CA TYR A 239 -2.59 17.55 -5.39
C TYR A 239 -1.09 17.22 -5.39
N ARG A 240 -0.61 16.53 -4.36
CA ARG A 240 0.79 16.18 -4.17
C ARG A 240 0.92 14.72 -3.84
N VAL A 241 1.95 14.08 -4.38
CA VAL A 241 2.30 12.71 -4.05
C VAL A 241 3.81 12.54 -4.09
N VAL A 242 4.31 11.73 -3.16
CA VAL A 242 5.65 11.15 -3.23
C VAL A 242 5.50 9.67 -3.53
N GLY A 243 6.28 9.17 -4.48
CA GLY A 243 6.30 7.75 -4.81
C GLY A 243 7.65 7.32 -5.38
N LEU A 244 7.80 6.02 -5.63
CA LEU A 244 9.00 5.45 -6.25
C LEU A 244 8.80 5.30 -7.76
N SER A 245 9.81 5.69 -8.52
CA SER A 245 9.89 5.40 -9.96
C SER A 245 11.35 5.25 -10.38
N ALA A 246 11.65 4.11 -11.03
CA ALA A 246 13.00 3.75 -11.46
C ALA A 246 14.04 3.88 -10.32
N ARG A 247 13.70 3.31 -9.15
CA ARG A 247 14.53 3.33 -7.92
C ARG A 247 14.92 4.74 -7.44
N LYS A 248 14.08 5.73 -7.71
CA LYS A 248 14.23 7.09 -7.21
C LYS A 248 12.92 7.54 -6.58
N LEU A 249 13.03 8.27 -5.47
CA LEU A 249 11.90 9.03 -4.93
C LEU A 249 11.55 10.15 -5.90
N ARG A 250 10.26 10.29 -6.18
CA ARG A 250 9.69 11.29 -7.06
C ARG A 250 8.62 12.04 -6.33
N PHE A 251 8.63 13.36 -6.48
CA PHE A 251 7.61 14.24 -5.96
C PHE A 251 6.86 14.86 -7.13
N VAL A 252 5.54 14.65 -7.17
CA VAL A 252 4.65 15.27 -8.14
C VAL A 252 3.83 16.31 -7.40
N ASP A 253 3.80 17.53 -7.93
CA ASP A 253 3.10 18.67 -7.35
C ASP A 253 2.23 19.37 -8.37
N MET A 254 0.93 19.18 -8.22
CA MET A 254 -0.13 19.81 -9.01
C MET A 254 -0.78 20.98 -8.26
N TYR A 255 -0.42 21.19 -6.99
CA TYR A 255 -1.08 22.16 -6.11
C TYR A 255 -0.97 23.61 -6.61
N ARG A 256 0.19 23.95 -7.20
CA ARG A 256 0.47 25.32 -7.69
C ARG A 256 0.28 25.52 -9.20
N ASN A 257 -0.33 24.56 -9.90
CA ASN A 257 -0.63 24.72 -11.33
C ASN A 257 -2.00 25.41 -11.51
N ARG A 258 -2.06 26.72 -11.23
CA ARG A 258 -3.22 27.57 -11.53
C ARG A 258 -2.98 28.32 -12.83
N ASP A 259 -3.84 28.12 -13.81
CA ASP A 259 -3.89 28.98 -15.01
C ASP A 259 -4.44 30.36 -14.66
N ARG A 260 -4.26 31.36 -15.54
CA ARG A 260 -4.72 32.76 -15.34
C ARG A 260 -6.23 32.90 -15.08
N GLY A 261 -7.03 31.85 -15.29
CA GLY A 261 -8.48 31.79 -15.03
C GLY A 261 -8.90 31.03 -13.76
N GLY A 262 -7.96 30.52 -12.96
CA GLY A 262 -8.25 29.97 -11.63
C GLY A 262 -8.94 28.59 -11.55
N ALA A 263 -9.21 27.94 -12.68
CA ALA A 263 -9.78 26.59 -12.69
C ALA A 263 -8.70 25.51 -12.70
N LEU A 264 -8.72 24.61 -11.70
CA LEU A 264 -8.13 23.27 -11.78
C LEU A 264 -9.28 22.32 -12.11
N GLN A 265 -9.33 21.79 -13.33
CA GLN A 265 -10.30 20.77 -13.71
C GLN A 265 -9.64 19.40 -13.52
N ILE A 266 -9.57 18.91 -12.28
CA ILE A 266 -9.21 17.52 -12.02
C ILE A 266 -10.52 16.73 -11.95
N SER A 267 -10.82 16.01 -13.02
CA SER A 267 -11.87 14.98 -13.07
C SER A 267 -11.34 13.66 -12.47
N GLU A 268 -12.23 12.74 -12.08
CA GLU A 268 -11.99 11.46 -11.37
C GLU A 268 -11.15 10.42 -12.15
N HIS A 269 -9.97 10.81 -12.65
CA HIS A 269 -9.18 10.00 -13.57
C HIS A 269 -7.89 9.55 -12.88
N LEU A 270 -7.61 8.24 -12.88
CA LEU A 270 -6.27 7.73 -12.69
C LEU A 270 -5.51 7.97 -13.98
N PHE A 271 -4.37 8.64 -13.89
CA PHE A 271 -3.48 8.80 -15.01
C PHE A 271 -2.09 8.27 -14.67
N GLY A 272 -1.58 7.39 -15.52
CA GLY A 272 -0.20 6.94 -15.45
C GLY A 272 0.70 8.03 -16.04
N VAL A 273 1.80 8.36 -15.35
CA VAL A 273 2.81 9.28 -15.88
C VAL A 273 4.11 8.54 -16.06
N ASP A 274 4.61 8.47 -17.30
CA ASP A 274 5.99 8.09 -17.55
C ASP A 274 6.88 9.30 -17.28
N LEU A 275 7.54 9.27 -16.13
CA LEU A 275 8.44 10.34 -15.69
C LEU A 275 9.74 10.41 -16.52
N ARG A 276 10.11 9.34 -17.23
CA ARG A 276 11.26 9.31 -18.14
C ARG A 276 10.91 9.95 -19.48
N ALA A 277 9.76 9.60 -20.04
CA ALA A 277 9.25 10.19 -21.29
C ALA A 277 8.62 11.58 -21.07
N ARG A 278 8.35 11.95 -19.82
CA ARG A 278 7.62 13.18 -19.42
C ARG A 278 6.24 13.26 -20.06
N SER A 279 5.57 12.11 -20.21
CA SER A 279 4.26 12.01 -20.86
C SER A 279 3.27 11.33 -19.92
N VAL A 280 2.01 11.74 -20.02
CA VAL A 280 0.89 10.93 -19.52
C VAL A 280 0.79 9.73 -20.45
N VAL A 281 0.91 8.53 -19.90
CA VAL A 281 0.88 7.29 -20.70
C VAL A 281 -0.54 6.79 -20.89
N GLU A 282 -1.43 7.02 -19.92
CA GLU A 282 -2.82 6.55 -19.99
C GLU A 282 -3.69 7.26 -18.95
N CYS A 283 -4.99 7.32 -19.19
CA CYS A 283 -5.97 8.04 -18.36
C CYS A 283 -7.29 7.27 -18.36
N GLU A 284 -7.66 6.65 -17.23
CA GLU A 284 -8.90 5.90 -17.04
C GLU A 284 -9.63 6.34 -15.76
N VAL A 285 -10.96 6.22 -15.73
CA VAL A 285 -11.77 6.52 -14.54
C VAL A 285 -11.56 5.43 -13.50
N TYR A 286 -11.21 5.81 -12.27
CA TYR A 286 -11.06 4.85 -11.17
C TYR A 286 -12.32 4.77 -10.33
N GLU A 287 -13.02 3.65 -10.44
CA GLU A 287 -14.13 3.33 -9.55
C GLU A 287 -13.57 2.78 -8.23
N LEU A 288 -13.55 3.64 -7.20
CA LEU A 288 -13.22 3.25 -5.82
C LEU A 288 -14.17 2.13 -5.36
N VAL A 289 -13.62 1.07 -4.76
CA VAL A 289 -14.40 -0.04 -4.19
C VAL A 289 -15.29 0.45 -3.03
N ALA A 290 -14.84 1.49 -2.32
CA ALA A 290 -15.53 2.36 -1.35
C ALA A 290 -14.51 3.40 -0.84
N PRO A 291 -14.86 4.62 -0.36
CA PRO A 291 -16.19 5.24 -0.19
C PRO A 291 -16.76 5.91 -1.45
N GLU A 292 -18.05 6.29 -1.42
CA GLU A 292 -18.79 6.94 -2.50
C GLU A 292 -18.16 8.27 -2.97
N ARG A 293 -17.82 8.32 -4.27
CA ARG A 293 -17.75 9.42 -5.27
C ARG A 293 -17.21 10.83 -4.93
N ASP A 294 -16.83 11.18 -3.70
CA ASP A 294 -16.38 12.56 -3.39
C ASP A 294 -14.96 12.67 -2.79
N VAL A 295 -14.22 11.56 -2.72
CA VAL A 295 -12.89 11.52 -2.08
C VAL A 295 -11.85 10.85 -2.96
N VAL A 296 -11.59 11.39 -4.15
CA VAL A 296 -10.41 10.99 -4.93
C VAL A 296 -9.15 11.61 -4.31
N ALA A 297 -8.22 10.75 -3.90
CA ALA A 297 -6.98 11.14 -3.24
C ALA A 297 -5.86 10.17 -3.60
N THR A 298 -4.62 10.66 -3.68
CA THR A 298 -3.45 9.84 -4.02
C THR A 298 -3.14 8.77 -2.95
N ARG A 299 -3.73 8.88 -1.75
CA ARG A 299 -3.60 7.88 -0.68
C ARG A 299 -4.32 6.56 -0.98
N PHE A 300 -5.24 6.53 -1.95
CA PHE A 300 -6.04 5.35 -2.26
C PHE A 300 -5.41 4.41 -3.27
N VAL A 301 -4.21 4.73 -3.75
CA VAL A 301 -3.43 3.84 -4.60
C VAL A 301 -1.96 3.85 -4.18
N HIS A 302 -1.30 2.71 -4.35
CA HIS A 302 0.13 2.53 -4.18
C HIS A 302 0.75 2.13 -5.51
N ALA A 303 1.82 2.82 -5.92
CA ALA A 303 2.66 2.32 -7.00
C ALA A 303 3.58 1.23 -6.44
N TRP A 304 3.41 0.00 -6.90
CA TRP A 304 4.08 -1.17 -6.32
C TRP A 304 4.88 -1.93 -7.37
N GLU A 305 6.18 -2.09 -7.14
CA GLU A 305 7.05 -2.95 -7.94
C GLU A 305 6.80 -4.42 -7.55
N LEU A 306 6.44 -5.26 -8.52
CA LEU A 306 6.08 -6.64 -8.23
C LEU A 306 7.33 -7.49 -7.96
N PRO A 307 7.30 -8.37 -6.94
CA PRO A 307 8.34 -9.36 -6.78
C PRO A 307 8.32 -10.33 -7.96
N ARG A 308 9.49 -10.88 -8.31
CA ARG A 308 9.63 -11.79 -9.46
C ARG A 308 8.64 -12.95 -9.45
N ALA A 309 8.33 -13.49 -8.27
CA ALA A 309 7.38 -14.59 -8.10
C ALA A 309 5.97 -14.23 -8.62
N LEU A 310 5.51 -13.00 -8.35
CA LEU A 310 4.21 -12.49 -8.81
C LEU A 310 4.24 -11.97 -10.23
N SER A 311 5.41 -11.54 -10.72
CA SER A 311 5.57 -11.28 -12.14
C SER A 311 5.41 -12.59 -12.92
N SER A 312 6.13 -13.66 -12.60
CA SER A 312 6.10 -14.89 -13.41
C SER A 312 4.77 -15.66 -13.45
N SER A 313 3.91 -15.51 -12.43
CA SER A 313 2.69 -16.33 -12.29
C SER A 313 1.54 -15.92 -13.22
N SER A 314 1.56 -14.71 -13.80
CA SER A 314 0.47 -14.26 -14.68
C SER A 314 0.45 -14.92 -16.06
N GLY A 315 1.40 -15.82 -16.37
CA GLY A 315 1.50 -16.52 -17.65
C GLY A 315 1.17 -18.02 -17.62
N ALA A 316 0.81 -18.59 -16.46
CA ALA A 316 0.74 -20.05 -16.29
C ALA A 316 -0.68 -20.63 -16.10
N MET A 317 -1.73 -19.81 -16.17
CA MET A 317 -3.10 -20.25 -15.95
C MET A 317 -3.92 -20.25 -17.25
N ASP A 318 -3.39 -20.86 -18.32
CA ASP A 318 -4.19 -21.18 -19.51
C ASP A 318 -3.56 -22.27 -20.39
N GLN A 319 -3.12 -23.40 -19.82
CA GLN A 319 -2.78 -24.62 -20.60
C GLN A 319 -3.04 -25.89 -19.80
N THR A 320 -4.29 -26.16 -19.47
CA THR A 320 -4.75 -27.54 -19.22
C THR A 320 -6.17 -27.68 -19.74
N GLU A 321 -6.32 -28.02 -21.02
CA GLU A 321 -7.49 -28.74 -21.50
C GLU A 321 -7.09 -29.80 -22.54
N GLU A 322 -7.81 -30.90 -22.48
CA GLU A 322 -7.44 -32.25 -22.87
C GLU A 322 -7.22 -32.47 -24.37
N LYS A 323 -6.20 -33.29 -24.67
CA LYS A 323 -6.01 -33.93 -25.96
C LYS A 323 -6.95 -35.15 -26.06
N LEU A 324 -8.22 -34.95 -26.41
CA LEU A 324 -9.10 -36.07 -26.78
C LEU A 324 -8.87 -36.47 -28.24
N SER A 325 -8.50 -37.74 -28.46
CA SER A 325 -8.36 -38.34 -29.79
C SER A 325 -9.74 -38.74 -30.34
N PRO A 326 -10.02 -38.63 -31.66
CA PRO A 326 -11.34 -38.95 -32.20
C PRO A 326 -11.56 -40.46 -32.32
N ALA A 327 -12.67 -40.93 -31.75
CA ALA A 327 -13.15 -42.30 -31.85
C ALA A 327 -13.82 -42.57 -33.22
N SER A 328 -13.59 -43.77 -33.76
CA SER A 328 -14.15 -44.30 -35.00
C SER A 328 -15.69 -44.39 -34.98
N PRO A 329 -16.38 -44.27 -36.14
CA PRO A 329 -17.85 -44.33 -36.19
C PRO A 329 -18.37 -45.77 -36.07
N PRO A 330 -19.55 -45.99 -35.44
CA PRO A 330 -20.14 -47.32 -35.33
C PRO A 330 -20.84 -47.76 -36.63
N SER A 331 -20.74 -49.06 -36.87
CA SER A 331 -21.26 -49.83 -38.00
C SER A 331 -22.79 -49.91 -38.07
N VAL A 332 -23.33 -49.69 -39.27
CA VAL A 332 -24.74 -49.84 -39.65
C VAL A 332 -25.16 -51.32 -39.63
N LEU A 333 -26.10 -51.67 -38.75
CA LEU A 333 -26.84 -52.93 -38.81
C LEU A 333 -27.99 -52.81 -39.82
N LYS A 334 -27.92 -53.62 -40.87
CA LYS A 334 -29.01 -53.92 -41.80
C LYS A 334 -30.15 -54.59 -41.02
N ASN A 335 -31.39 -54.16 -41.25
CA ASN A 335 -32.53 -55.04 -41.08
C ASN A 335 -33.50 -54.94 -42.26
N LYS A 336 -33.99 -56.11 -42.65
CA LYS A 336 -34.78 -56.43 -43.83
C LYS A 336 -36.18 -55.83 -43.76
N GLY A 337 -36.70 -55.48 -44.94
CA GLY A 337 -38.08 -55.07 -45.21
C GLY A 337 -38.15 -54.35 -46.54
#